data_AF-A0A0W8DQ83-F1
#
_entry.id   AF-A0A0W8DQ83-F1
#
_cell.length_a   1.000
_cell.length_b   1.000
_cell.length_c   1.000
_cell.angle_alpha   90.00
_cell.angle_beta   90.00
_cell.angle_gamma   90.00
#
_symmetry.space_group_name_H-M   'P 1'
#
loop_
_entity.id
_entity.type
_entity.pdbx_description
1 polymer ?
#
loop_
_entity_poly.entity_id
_entity_poly.type
_entity_poly.pdbx_seq_one_letter_code
_entity_poly.pdbx_strand_id
1 'polypeptide(L)'
;MEQLRESDILCAKAEYIERIREQLDKEECGPLSFTPTINPKSREIATNRLAEREAELQDAKHLKVTDRLANDADEIAERKLATQEYFDMLNEQPFAPQISETSRKIVEQKPEFKMNFVARQEYFQYRDQEKMEALEGFCEMEDTRGEKLTFKPDIGNADGVLKHLRPDRCSESSQQKLYRLTYNDQREAELKKQRLQEEQYAQYTFKPEINPVSKALGRSSTLDELSHPVIDIQPDPPGSKCSPPQERRNGNDISTRVALRSYFANKRFRSRVALEMEEASKAECTFQPTLVASKQRDGCASTSKLHNREPRSRTKLEWQSENLLHLIEAERQKKADEIEAKRNAQELKELEECTFKPNLHKPRTRGKPSANGSPSPPRGTVAEEVNVQLYEFLIFFFLLTL
;
A
#
# COMPACT_ATOMS: atom_id res chain seq x y z
N MET A 1 -52.39 29.32 -43.97
CA MET A 1 -51.80 28.21 -43.19
C MET A 1 -52.31 26.92 -43.79
N GLU A 2 -51.55 26.34 -44.70
CA GLU A 2 -51.90 25.07 -45.34
C GLU A 2 -51.80 23.95 -44.30
N GLN A 3 -52.96 23.42 -43.91
CA GLN A 3 -53.05 22.20 -43.14
C GLN A 3 -52.60 21.05 -44.05
N LEU A 4 -51.33 20.66 -43.98
CA LEU A 4 -50.84 19.42 -44.56
C LEU A 4 -51.71 18.29 -44.03
N ARG A 5 -52.39 17.60 -44.95
CA ARG A 5 -53.35 16.54 -44.61
C ARG A 5 -52.58 15.42 -43.92
N GLU A 6 -53.13 14.90 -42.83
CA GLU A 6 -52.52 13.81 -42.05
C GLU A 6 -52.14 12.60 -42.92
N SER A 7 -52.83 12.41 -44.07
CA SER A 7 -52.49 11.43 -45.10
C SER A 7 -51.07 11.57 -45.64
N ASP A 8 -50.61 12.80 -45.85
CA ASP A 8 -49.33 13.09 -46.48
C ASP A 8 -48.18 12.80 -45.50
N ILE A 9 -48.43 13.03 -44.21
CA ILE A 9 -47.52 12.70 -43.11
C ILE A 9 -47.41 11.19 -42.93
N LEU A 10 -48.53 10.46 -43.00
CA LEU A 10 -48.54 9.01 -42.92
C LEU A 10 -47.85 8.36 -44.13
N CYS A 11 -48.04 8.92 -45.32
CA CYS A 11 -47.36 8.47 -46.54
C CYS A 11 -45.85 8.71 -46.45
N ALA A 12 -45.42 9.90 -46.03
CA ALA A 12 -44.00 10.22 -45.82
C ALA A 12 -43.34 9.32 -44.75
N LYS A 13 -44.09 8.97 -43.69
CA LYS A 13 -43.61 8.03 -42.66
C LYS A 13 -43.45 6.62 -43.20
N ALA A 14 -44.38 6.15 -44.03
CA ALA A 14 -44.28 4.84 -44.67
C ALA A 14 -43.08 4.76 -45.63
N GLU A 15 -42.88 5.79 -46.45
CA GLU A 15 -41.73 5.89 -47.35
C GLU A 15 -40.39 5.97 -46.62
N TYR A 16 -40.37 6.62 -45.44
CA TYR A 16 -39.18 6.67 -44.59
C TYR A 16 -38.86 5.30 -43.99
N ILE A 17 -39.89 4.56 -43.56
CA ILE A 17 -39.73 3.19 -43.03
C ILE A 17 -39.22 2.25 -44.12
N GLU A 18 -39.76 2.33 -45.34
CA GLU A 18 -39.28 1.55 -46.48
C GLU A 18 -37.81 1.87 -46.82
N ARG A 19 -37.42 3.14 -46.79
CA ARG A 19 -36.00 3.54 -46.97
C ARG A 19 -35.07 2.95 -45.93
N ILE A 20 -35.49 2.90 -44.66
CA ILE A 20 -34.70 2.27 -43.59
C ILE A 20 -34.58 0.77 -43.80
N ARG A 21 -35.66 0.08 -44.20
CA ARG A 21 -35.62 -1.36 -44.50
C ARG A 21 -34.65 -1.67 -45.64
N GLU A 22 -34.71 -0.89 -46.72
CA GLU A 22 -33.83 -1.08 -47.86
C GLU A 22 -32.35 -0.78 -47.56
N GLN A 23 -32.06 0.09 -46.57
CA GLN A 23 -30.70 0.30 -46.05
C GLN A 23 -30.22 -0.89 -45.22
N LEU A 24 -31.08 -1.43 -44.36
CA LEU A 24 -30.77 -2.63 -43.56
C LEU A 24 -30.55 -3.86 -44.45
N ASP A 25 -31.36 -4.05 -45.49
CA ASP A 25 -31.18 -5.16 -46.45
C ASP A 25 -29.87 -5.05 -47.25
N LYS A 26 -29.40 -3.81 -47.53
CA LYS A 26 -28.10 -3.55 -48.16
C LYS A 26 -26.93 -3.81 -47.22
N GLU A 27 -27.10 -3.56 -45.92
CA GLU A 27 -26.12 -3.88 -44.88
C GLU A 27 -26.08 -5.40 -44.58
N GLU A 28 -27.23 -6.07 -44.61
CA GLU A 28 -27.38 -7.52 -44.42
C GLU A 28 -26.88 -8.32 -45.65
N CYS A 29 -26.91 -7.72 -46.85
CA CYS A 29 -26.23 -8.19 -48.05
C CYS A 29 -24.72 -7.92 -48.09
N GLY A 30 -24.09 -7.48 -47.00
CA GLY A 30 -22.64 -7.57 -46.84
C GLY A 30 -22.19 -9.05 -46.83
N PRO A 31 -20.98 -9.39 -47.29
CA PRO A 31 -20.56 -10.79 -47.41
C PRO A 31 -20.67 -11.52 -46.06
N LEU A 32 -21.67 -12.42 -45.96
CA LEU A 32 -21.95 -13.32 -44.83
C LEU A 32 -20.84 -14.35 -44.56
N SER A 33 -19.64 -14.18 -45.13
CA SER A 33 -18.45 -14.94 -44.76
C SER A 33 -17.44 -13.99 -44.14
N PHE A 34 -17.00 -14.30 -42.92
CA PHE A 34 -15.90 -13.62 -42.25
C PHE A 34 -14.61 -13.82 -43.05
N THR A 35 -14.41 -13.00 -44.09
CA THR A 35 -13.13 -12.87 -44.79
C THR A 35 -12.43 -11.65 -44.20
N PRO A 36 -11.48 -11.83 -43.26
CA PRO A 36 -10.79 -10.71 -42.65
C PRO A 36 -10.08 -9.92 -43.75
N THR A 37 -10.54 -8.70 -43.98
CA THR A 37 -9.95 -7.79 -44.97
C THR A 37 -8.94 -6.92 -44.25
N ILE A 38 -7.69 -6.94 -44.71
CA ILE A 38 -6.62 -6.11 -44.12
C ILE A 38 -6.99 -4.65 -44.33
N ASN A 39 -6.93 -3.86 -43.25
CA ASN A 39 -7.22 -2.42 -43.29
C ASN A 39 -6.36 -1.75 -44.38
N PRO A 40 -6.97 -0.95 -45.30
CA PRO A 40 -6.25 -0.31 -46.40
C PRO A 40 -5.06 0.55 -45.94
N LYS A 41 -5.17 1.17 -44.75
CA LYS A 41 -4.09 1.95 -44.15
C LYS A 41 -2.92 1.07 -43.71
N SER A 42 -3.18 -0.11 -43.17
CA SER A 42 -2.14 -1.08 -42.82
C SER A 42 -1.40 -1.55 -44.07
N ARG A 43 -2.10 -1.70 -45.19
CA ARG A 43 -1.52 -2.04 -46.49
C ARG A 43 -0.58 -0.93 -46.99
N GLU A 44 -0.98 0.33 -46.89
CA GLU A 44 -0.15 1.48 -47.28
C GLU A 44 1.11 1.60 -46.42
N ILE A 45 1.00 1.40 -45.10
CA ILE A 45 2.17 1.39 -44.21
C ILE A 45 3.12 0.26 -44.60
N ALA A 46 2.60 -0.93 -44.90
CA ALA A 46 3.42 -2.06 -45.33
C ALA A 46 4.15 -1.77 -46.65
N THR A 47 3.49 -1.14 -47.63
CA THR A 47 4.14 -0.77 -48.90
C THR A 47 5.22 0.28 -48.72
N ASN A 48 4.99 1.29 -47.88
CA ASN A 48 5.99 2.34 -47.61
C ASN A 48 7.21 1.76 -46.88
N ARG A 49 7.01 0.86 -45.91
CA ARG A 49 8.09 0.16 -45.22
C ARG A 49 8.92 -0.72 -46.14
N LEU A 50 8.29 -1.36 -47.13
CA LEU A 50 9.01 -2.14 -48.14
C LEU A 50 9.84 -1.23 -49.06
N ALA A 51 9.28 -0.10 -49.52
CA ALA A 51 9.98 0.86 -50.34
C ALA A 51 11.18 1.52 -49.61
N GLU A 52 11.01 1.88 -48.33
CA GLU A 52 12.09 2.37 -47.45
C GLU A 52 13.22 1.33 -47.36
N ARG A 53 12.87 0.07 -47.10
CA ARG A 53 13.83 -1.02 -46.96
C ARG A 53 14.56 -1.34 -48.27
N GLU A 54 13.85 -1.27 -49.40
CA GLU A 54 14.44 -1.46 -50.73
C GLU A 54 15.43 -0.34 -51.08
N ALA A 55 15.14 0.91 -50.69
CA ALA A 55 16.08 2.03 -50.83
C ALA A 55 17.31 1.86 -49.93
N GLU A 56 17.11 1.52 -48.64
CA GLU A 56 18.21 1.24 -47.69
C GLU A 56 19.12 0.10 -48.18
N LEU A 57 18.56 -0.94 -48.81
CA LEU A 57 19.30 -2.07 -49.39
C LEU A 57 20.10 -1.70 -50.64
N GLN A 58 19.69 -0.68 -51.39
CA GLN A 58 20.47 -0.17 -52.53
C GLN A 58 21.65 0.67 -52.06
N ASP A 59 21.47 1.50 -51.04
CA ASP A 59 22.53 2.31 -50.44
C ASP A 59 23.54 1.44 -49.67
N ALA A 60 23.09 0.42 -48.95
CA ALA A 60 23.94 -0.49 -48.19
C ALA A 60 24.85 -1.38 -49.07
N LYS A 61 24.53 -1.57 -50.36
CA LYS A 61 25.38 -2.31 -51.31
C LYS A 61 26.59 -1.50 -51.78
N HIS A 62 26.60 -0.18 -51.59
CA HIS A 62 27.63 0.72 -52.09
C HIS A 62 28.61 1.23 -51.00
N LEU A 63 28.33 0.93 -49.73
CA LEU A 63 29.16 1.33 -48.58
C LEU A 63 30.15 0.23 -48.19
N LYS A 64 31.41 0.60 -47.93
CA LYS A 64 32.39 -0.33 -47.35
C LYS A 64 31.97 -0.68 -45.92
N VAL A 65 32.25 -1.91 -45.50
CA VAL A 65 31.86 -2.43 -44.17
C VAL A 65 32.34 -1.53 -43.02
N THR A 66 33.51 -0.91 -43.15
CA THR A 66 34.07 0.04 -42.18
C THR A 66 33.20 1.28 -42.02
N ASP A 67 32.72 1.83 -43.13
CA ASP A 67 31.92 3.06 -43.16
C ASP A 67 30.52 2.79 -42.62
N ARG A 68 29.97 1.59 -42.90
CA ARG A 68 28.72 1.14 -42.30
C ARG A 68 28.81 1.02 -40.78
N LEU A 69 29.88 0.41 -40.26
CA LEU A 69 30.08 0.26 -38.82
C LEU A 69 30.31 1.60 -38.12
N ALA A 70 30.97 2.56 -38.79
CA ALA A 70 31.10 3.92 -38.29
C ALA A 70 29.73 4.62 -38.21
N ASN A 71 28.92 4.53 -39.26
CA ASN A 71 27.57 5.07 -39.27
C ASN A 71 26.67 4.41 -38.21
N ASP A 72 26.73 3.08 -38.05
CA ASP A 72 25.99 2.37 -37.00
C ASP A 72 26.39 2.85 -35.60
N ALA A 73 27.69 3.11 -35.37
CA ALA A 73 28.20 3.63 -34.11
C ALA A 73 27.72 5.06 -33.85
N ASP A 74 27.73 5.91 -34.88
CA ASP A 74 27.25 7.29 -34.81
C ASP A 74 25.73 7.33 -34.57
N GLU A 75 24.93 6.51 -35.26
CA GLU A 75 23.49 6.39 -35.01
C GLU A 75 23.18 5.90 -33.59
N ILE A 76 23.96 4.97 -33.06
CA ILE A 76 23.82 4.51 -31.67
C ILE A 76 24.17 5.64 -30.70
N ALA A 77 25.22 6.43 -30.98
CA ALA A 77 25.62 7.56 -30.16
C ALA A 77 24.55 8.66 -30.17
N GLU A 78 24.04 9.03 -31.34
CA GLU A 78 22.95 10.00 -31.50
C GLU A 78 21.69 9.54 -30.78
N ARG A 79 21.33 8.26 -30.88
CA ARG A 79 20.15 7.71 -30.17
C ARG A 79 20.32 7.80 -28.66
N LYS A 80 21.51 7.53 -28.13
CA LYS A 80 21.81 7.66 -26.70
C LYS A 80 21.71 9.12 -26.26
N LEU A 81 22.28 10.03 -27.05
CA LEU A 81 22.30 11.46 -26.76
C LEU A 81 20.86 12.03 -26.78
N ALA A 82 20.08 11.72 -27.81
CA ALA A 82 18.67 12.10 -27.90
C ALA A 82 17.82 11.52 -26.76
N THR A 83 18.13 10.30 -26.31
CA THR A 83 17.46 9.69 -25.15
C THR A 83 17.80 10.43 -23.87
N GLN A 84 19.07 10.80 -23.68
CA GLN A 84 19.51 11.56 -22.52
C GLN A 84 18.89 12.97 -22.49
N GLU A 85 18.94 13.69 -23.60
CA GLU A 85 18.29 15.02 -23.74
C GLU A 85 16.80 14.97 -23.43
N TYR A 86 16.12 13.89 -23.83
CA TYR A 86 14.72 13.68 -23.48
C TYR A 86 14.49 13.55 -21.97
N PHE A 87 15.34 12.80 -21.27
CA PHE A 87 15.26 12.67 -19.82
C PHE A 87 15.62 13.97 -19.10
N ASP A 88 16.61 14.71 -19.59
CA ASP A 88 16.98 16.02 -19.05
C ASP A 88 15.82 17.02 -19.21
N MET A 89 15.17 17.06 -20.38
CA MET A 89 13.98 17.87 -20.60
C MET A 89 12.78 17.50 -19.71
N LEU A 90 12.62 16.22 -19.35
CA LEU A 90 11.60 15.78 -18.40
C LEU A 90 11.91 16.29 -16.99
N ASN A 91 13.19 16.35 -16.62
CA ASN A 91 13.65 16.79 -15.32
C ASN A 91 13.55 18.32 -15.15
N GLU A 92 13.63 19.08 -16.23
CA GLU A 92 13.46 20.54 -16.27
C GLU A 92 11.98 21.00 -16.30
N GLN A 93 11.02 20.09 -16.15
CA GLN A 93 9.60 20.48 -16.09
C GLN A 93 9.25 21.14 -14.75
N PRO A 94 8.33 22.13 -14.73
CA PRO A 94 7.94 22.85 -13.51
C PRO A 94 7.30 21.95 -12.43
N PHE A 95 6.93 20.71 -12.78
CA PHE A 95 6.40 19.69 -11.88
C PHE A 95 7.26 18.43 -11.88
N ALA A 96 8.56 18.54 -12.18
CA ALA A 96 9.47 17.42 -12.06
C ALA A 96 9.46 16.89 -10.62
N PRO A 97 9.30 15.58 -10.41
CA PRO A 97 9.28 15.01 -9.07
C PRO A 97 10.61 15.27 -8.38
N GLN A 98 10.63 16.15 -7.38
CA GLN A 98 11.82 16.42 -6.59
C GLN A 98 11.89 15.44 -5.42
N ILE A 99 13.05 14.82 -5.25
CA ILE A 99 13.35 13.99 -4.09
C ILE A 99 13.28 14.88 -2.85
N SER A 100 12.31 14.60 -1.99
CA SER A 100 12.11 15.34 -0.73
C SER A 100 13.35 15.29 0.17
N GLU A 101 13.53 16.31 1.00
CA GLU A 101 14.64 16.34 1.97
C GLU A 101 14.60 15.16 2.94
N THR A 102 13.40 14.68 3.31
CA THR A 102 13.24 13.50 4.16
C THR A 102 13.80 12.25 3.49
N SER A 103 13.49 12.03 2.22
CA SER A 103 14.09 10.93 1.46
C SER A 103 15.61 11.05 1.34
N ARG A 104 16.16 12.27 1.20
CA ARG A 104 17.62 12.47 1.22
C ARG A 104 18.24 12.09 2.57
N LYS A 105 17.62 12.53 3.68
CA LYS A 105 18.04 12.16 5.04
C LYS A 105 17.98 10.64 5.27
N ILE A 106 16.96 9.96 4.76
CA ILE A 106 16.86 8.49 4.86
C ILE A 106 18.04 7.82 4.15
N VAL A 107 18.38 8.28 2.94
CA VAL A 107 19.52 7.75 2.17
C VAL A 107 20.85 8.07 2.84
N GLU A 108 20.98 9.22 3.50
CA GLU A 108 22.17 9.59 4.26
C GLU A 108 22.35 8.74 5.52
N GLN A 109 21.27 8.51 6.28
CA GLN A 109 21.27 7.71 7.49
C GLN A 109 21.57 6.23 7.23
N LYS A 110 21.10 5.73 6.08
CA LYS A 110 21.21 4.32 5.71
C LYS A 110 22.03 4.19 4.42
N PRO A 111 23.35 4.03 4.52
CA PRO A 111 24.23 3.94 3.36
C PRO A 111 23.87 2.78 2.46
N GLU A 112 23.17 1.76 2.97
CA GLU A 112 22.56 0.73 2.13
C GLU A 112 21.80 1.35 0.96
N PHE A 113 21.02 2.44 1.17
CA PHE A 113 20.23 3.18 0.16
C PHE A 113 21.02 3.91 -0.91
N LYS A 114 22.34 4.00 -0.78
CA LYS A 114 23.24 4.53 -1.82
C LYS A 114 23.75 3.44 -2.78
N MET A 115 23.65 2.17 -2.39
CA MET A 115 24.14 1.05 -3.21
C MET A 115 23.27 0.81 -4.45
N ASN A 116 23.86 0.20 -5.48
CA ASN A 116 23.13 -0.28 -6.65
C ASN A 116 22.10 -1.35 -6.26
N PHE A 117 21.05 -1.54 -7.08
CA PHE A 117 19.95 -2.47 -6.79
C PHE A 117 20.42 -3.90 -6.46
N VAL A 118 21.33 -4.45 -7.25
CA VAL A 118 21.84 -5.83 -7.04
C VAL A 118 22.61 -5.94 -5.73
N ALA A 119 23.57 -5.04 -5.50
CA ALA A 119 24.37 -5.01 -4.27
C ALA A 119 23.50 -4.78 -3.01
N ARG A 120 22.45 -3.96 -3.14
CA ARG A 120 21.45 -3.76 -2.08
C ARG A 120 20.70 -5.05 -1.78
N GLN A 121 20.25 -5.76 -2.82
CA GLN A 121 19.50 -7.01 -2.65
C GLN A 121 20.35 -8.05 -1.92
N GLU A 122 21.60 -8.22 -2.34
CA GLU A 122 22.56 -9.11 -1.68
C GLU A 122 22.81 -8.70 -0.23
N TYR A 123 22.97 -7.40 0.05
CA TYR A 123 23.16 -6.90 1.41
C TYR A 123 21.99 -7.27 2.34
N PHE A 124 20.74 -7.07 1.90
CA PHE A 124 19.59 -7.42 2.73
C PHE A 124 19.42 -8.92 2.91
N GLN A 125 19.72 -9.71 1.87
CA GLN A 125 19.75 -11.17 1.99
C GLN A 125 20.79 -11.64 3.01
N TYR A 126 22.01 -11.09 2.93
CA TYR A 126 23.07 -11.40 3.89
C TYR A 126 22.67 -11.01 5.32
N ARG A 127 22.08 -9.82 5.50
CA ARG A 127 21.63 -9.36 6.81
C ARG A 127 20.51 -10.23 7.38
N ASP A 128 19.56 -10.65 6.56
CA ASP A 128 18.48 -11.54 6.98
C ASP A 128 19.04 -12.92 7.34
N GLN A 129 20.02 -13.41 6.58
CA GLN A 129 20.73 -14.64 6.88
C GLN A 129 21.52 -14.54 8.19
N GLU A 130 22.31 -13.49 8.40
CA GLU A 130 23.05 -13.24 9.64
C GLU A 130 22.12 -13.21 10.85
N LYS A 131 20.95 -12.55 10.72
CA LYS A 131 19.94 -12.53 11.78
C LYS A 131 19.41 -13.94 12.09
N MET A 132 19.18 -14.76 11.05
CA MET A 132 18.75 -16.15 11.22
C MET A 132 19.84 -17.02 11.86
N GLU A 133 21.08 -16.90 11.42
CA GLU A 133 22.24 -17.62 11.96
C GLU A 133 22.51 -17.25 13.42
N ALA A 134 22.41 -15.96 13.76
CA ALA A 134 22.53 -15.50 15.15
C ALA A 134 21.45 -16.16 16.02
N LEU A 135 20.20 -16.20 15.54
CA LEU A 135 19.07 -16.75 16.26
C LEU A 135 19.16 -18.29 16.39
N GLU A 136 19.68 -18.98 15.37
CA GLU A 136 20.04 -20.40 15.44
C GLU A 136 21.12 -20.65 16.50
N GLY A 137 22.19 -19.84 16.51
CA GLY A 137 23.24 -19.93 17.51
C GLY A 137 22.74 -19.70 18.94
N PHE A 138 21.75 -18.82 19.14
CA PHE A 138 21.07 -18.68 20.43
C PHE A 138 20.34 -19.96 20.84
N CYS A 139 19.59 -20.60 19.93
CA CYS A 139 18.89 -21.86 20.22
C CYS A 139 19.86 -22.99 20.57
N GLU A 140 20.95 -23.16 19.82
CA GLU A 140 21.94 -24.21 20.11
C GLU A 140 22.66 -23.99 21.46
N MET A 141 22.96 -22.74 21.79
CA MET A 141 23.52 -22.37 23.10
C MET A 141 22.53 -22.61 24.24
N GLU A 142 21.24 -22.43 24.01
CA GLU A 142 20.20 -22.76 24.99
C GLU A 142 20.02 -24.26 25.16
N ASP A 143 20.10 -25.07 24.10
CA ASP A 143 20.03 -26.53 24.21
C ASP A 143 21.18 -27.09 25.07
N THR A 144 22.41 -26.58 24.87
CA THR A 144 23.57 -26.95 25.72
C THR A 144 23.48 -26.41 27.15
N ARG A 145 22.77 -25.29 27.38
CA ARG A 145 22.46 -24.79 28.73
C ARG A 145 21.27 -25.53 29.36
N GLY A 146 20.37 -26.08 28.57
CA GLY A 146 19.25 -26.92 28.99
C GLY A 146 19.71 -28.15 29.77
N GLU A 147 20.89 -28.68 29.42
CA GLU A 147 21.55 -29.74 30.19
C GLU A 147 21.89 -29.31 31.62
N LYS A 148 22.14 -28.00 31.85
CA LYS A 148 22.50 -27.39 33.13
C LYS A 148 21.31 -26.84 33.91
N LEU A 149 20.08 -26.99 33.42
CA LEU A 149 18.89 -26.62 34.19
C LEU A 149 18.78 -27.55 35.41
N THR A 150 18.67 -26.94 36.60
CA THR A 150 18.59 -27.65 37.89
C THR A 150 17.25 -28.36 38.10
N PHE A 151 16.23 -27.94 37.37
CA PHE A 151 14.88 -28.48 37.44
C PHE A 151 14.48 -29.09 36.10
N LYS A 152 14.29 -30.41 36.08
CA LYS A 152 13.80 -31.18 34.93
C LYS A 152 12.54 -31.92 35.39
N PRO A 153 11.35 -31.28 35.32
CA PRO A 153 10.12 -31.95 35.71
C PRO A 153 9.88 -33.15 34.79
N ASP A 154 9.48 -34.27 35.35
CA ASP A 154 9.03 -35.41 34.56
C ASP A 154 7.66 -35.07 33.96
N ILE A 155 7.64 -34.86 32.64
CA ILE A 155 6.44 -34.50 31.87
C ILE A 155 5.67 -35.76 31.42
N GLY A 156 6.09 -36.95 31.87
CA GLY A 156 5.42 -38.21 31.59
C GLY A 156 5.41 -38.53 30.09
N ASN A 157 4.21 -38.65 29.50
CA ASN A 157 4.02 -39.08 28.10
C ASN A 157 3.87 -37.90 27.11
N ALA A 158 4.24 -36.67 27.49
CA ALA A 158 4.05 -35.51 26.63
C ALA A 158 4.73 -35.68 25.26
N ASP A 159 5.97 -36.17 25.23
CA ASP A 159 6.71 -36.38 23.98
C ASP A 159 6.05 -37.41 23.06
N GLY A 160 5.44 -38.47 23.63
CA GLY A 160 4.72 -39.47 22.87
C GLY A 160 3.46 -38.88 22.22
N VAL A 161 2.68 -38.11 22.98
CA VAL A 161 1.48 -37.44 22.48
C VAL A 161 1.81 -36.43 21.38
N LEU A 162 2.87 -35.63 21.57
CA LEU A 162 3.30 -34.63 20.58
C LEU A 162 3.78 -35.29 19.27
N LYS A 163 4.50 -36.41 19.34
CA LYS A 163 4.90 -37.20 18.17
C LYS A 163 3.69 -37.72 17.37
N HIS A 164 2.63 -38.12 18.06
CA HIS A 164 1.41 -38.59 17.39
C HIS A 164 0.56 -37.46 16.80
N LEU A 165 0.42 -36.34 17.51
CA LEU A 165 -0.38 -35.21 17.04
C LEU A 165 0.31 -34.42 15.92
N ARG A 166 1.65 -34.36 15.92
CA ARG A 166 2.44 -33.52 15.02
C ARG A 166 3.73 -34.22 14.58
N PRO A 167 3.63 -35.34 13.84
CA PRO A 167 4.80 -36.13 13.44
C PRO A 167 5.79 -35.32 12.60
N ASP A 168 5.30 -34.42 11.75
CA ASP A 168 6.12 -33.58 10.86
C ASP A 168 7.10 -32.68 11.64
N ARG A 169 6.74 -32.30 12.88
CA ARG A 169 7.58 -31.45 13.74
C ARG A 169 8.68 -32.22 14.46
N CYS A 170 8.63 -33.55 14.45
CA CYS A 170 9.65 -34.39 15.07
C CYS A 170 10.83 -34.68 14.14
N SER A 171 10.62 -34.53 12.83
CA SER A 171 11.66 -34.71 11.80
C SER A 171 12.29 -33.40 11.32
N GLU A 172 11.92 -32.27 11.91
CA GLU A 172 12.42 -30.96 11.47
C GLU A 172 13.85 -30.70 11.92
N SER A 173 14.65 -30.05 11.08
CA SER A 173 15.94 -29.52 11.49
C SER A 173 15.78 -28.28 12.38
N SER A 174 16.82 -27.90 13.14
CA SER A 174 16.83 -26.67 13.95
C SER A 174 16.47 -25.43 13.12
N GLN A 175 17.00 -25.32 11.91
CA GLN A 175 16.69 -24.25 10.97
C GLN A 175 15.23 -24.24 10.52
N GLN A 176 14.67 -25.41 10.22
CA GLN A 176 13.26 -25.55 9.83
C GLN A 176 12.32 -25.20 10.99
N LYS A 177 12.65 -25.67 12.20
CA LYS A 177 11.96 -25.31 13.44
C LYS A 177 11.95 -23.80 13.65
N LEU A 178 13.12 -23.17 13.51
CA LEU A 178 13.29 -21.74 13.67
C LEU A 178 12.47 -20.97 12.64
N TYR A 179 12.58 -21.33 11.36
CA TYR A 179 11.80 -20.70 10.28
C TYR A 179 10.29 -20.81 10.52
N ARG A 180 9.81 -21.97 10.99
CA ARG A 180 8.40 -22.15 11.33
C ARG A 180 7.99 -21.18 12.44
N LEU A 181 8.75 -21.13 13.53
CA LEU A 181 8.45 -20.28 14.69
C LEU A 181 8.50 -18.78 14.33
N THR A 182 9.43 -18.37 13.48
CA THR A 182 9.61 -16.96 13.12
C THR A 182 8.59 -16.47 12.10
N TYR A 183 8.28 -17.25 11.07
CA TYR A 183 7.45 -16.77 9.95
C TYR A 183 6.11 -17.49 9.83
N ASN A 184 6.11 -18.82 9.87
CA ASN A 184 4.90 -19.58 9.57
C ASN A 184 3.86 -19.46 10.69
N ASP A 185 4.27 -19.62 11.94
CA ASP A 185 3.37 -19.55 13.09
C ASP A 185 2.77 -18.13 13.24
N GLN A 186 3.55 -17.08 12.96
CA GLN A 186 3.04 -15.70 12.92
C GLN A 186 2.00 -15.51 11.82
N ARG A 187 2.29 -15.98 10.60
CA ARG A 187 1.36 -15.91 9.46
C ARG A 187 0.06 -16.67 9.73
N GLU A 188 0.15 -17.87 10.32
CA GLU A 188 -1.02 -18.66 10.69
C GLU A 188 -1.85 -17.98 11.78
N ALA A 189 -1.21 -17.38 12.78
CA ALA A 189 -1.88 -16.63 13.82
C ALA A 189 -2.62 -15.39 13.25
N GLU A 190 -1.98 -14.66 12.33
CA GLU A 190 -2.59 -13.52 11.65
C GLU A 190 -3.79 -13.95 10.80
N LEU A 191 -3.67 -15.03 10.02
CA LEU A 191 -4.78 -15.58 9.24
C LEU A 191 -5.93 -16.04 10.13
N LYS A 192 -5.64 -16.70 11.25
CA LYS A 192 -6.66 -17.11 12.21
C LYS A 192 -7.36 -15.89 12.81
N LYS A 193 -6.61 -14.84 13.15
CA LYS A 193 -7.17 -13.57 13.63
C LYS A 193 -8.06 -12.91 12.57
N GLN A 194 -7.65 -12.90 11.31
CA GLN A 194 -8.46 -12.39 10.21
C GLN A 194 -9.75 -13.19 10.04
N ARG A 195 -9.70 -14.52 10.07
CA ARG A 195 -10.90 -15.37 9.99
C ARG A 195 -11.87 -15.10 11.13
N LEU A 196 -11.39 -15.04 12.37
CA LEU A 196 -12.22 -14.70 13.53
C LEU A 196 -12.83 -13.30 13.39
N GLN A 197 -12.06 -12.36 12.87
CA GLN A 197 -12.54 -11.01 12.59
C GLN A 197 -13.65 -11.03 11.53
N GLU A 198 -13.47 -11.76 10.43
CA GLU A 198 -14.48 -11.94 9.38
C GLU A 198 -15.74 -12.62 9.92
N GLU A 199 -15.60 -13.69 10.71
CA GLU A 199 -16.71 -14.37 11.39
C GLU A 199 -17.46 -13.42 12.32
N GLN A 200 -16.75 -12.58 13.08
CA GLN A 200 -17.33 -11.56 13.94
C GLN A 200 -18.09 -10.51 13.13
N TYR A 201 -17.50 -10.01 12.04
CA TYR A 201 -18.15 -9.02 11.19
C TYR A 201 -19.32 -9.58 10.38
N ALA A 202 -19.29 -10.88 10.05
CA ALA A 202 -20.36 -11.57 9.33
C ALA A 202 -21.67 -11.66 10.14
N GLN A 203 -21.60 -11.53 11.48
CA GLN A 203 -22.79 -11.47 12.34
C GLN A 203 -23.60 -10.18 12.12
N TYR A 204 -22.99 -9.13 11.59
CA TYR A 204 -23.68 -7.88 11.31
C TYR A 204 -24.28 -7.89 9.90
N THR A 205 -25.59 -7.74 9.82
CA THR A 205 -26.31 -7.66 8.53
C THR A 205 -26.08 -6.34 7.80
N PHE A 206 -25.75 -5.28 8.55
CA PHE A 206 -25.53 -3.95 8.00
C PHE A 206 -24.14 -3.84 7.38
N LYS A 207 -24.10 -3.69 6.05
CA LYS A 207 -22.89 -3.46 5.26
C LYS A 207 -22.96 -2.04 4.68
N PRO A 208 -22.44 -1.03 5.40
CA PRO A 208 -22.49 0.33 4.89
C PRO A 208 -21.63 0.42 3.63
N GLU A 209 -22.25 0.76 2.51
CA GLU A 209 -21.55 1.10 1.28
C GLU A 209 -21.31 2.61 1.27
N ILE A 210 -20.05 3.01 1.13
CA ILE A 210 -19.72 4.42 0.90
C ILE A 210 -20.11 4.74 -0.53
N ASN A 211 -20.91 5.80 -0.72
CA ASN A 211 -21.30 6.30 -2.04
C ASN A 211 -20.06 6.45 -2.94
N PRO A 212 -20.13 6.07 -4.22
CA PRO A 212 -18.97 6.10 -5.12
C PRO A 212 -18.36 7.49 -5.24
N VAL A 213 -19.19 8.54 -5.17
CA VAL A 213 -18.75 9.95 -5.16
C VAL A 213 -17.97 10.26 -3.89
N SER A 214 -18.47 9.89 -2.71
CA SER A 214 -17.77 10.07 -1.43
C SER A 214 -16.48 9.24 -1.36
N LYS A 215 -16.48 8.05 -1.96
CA LYS A 215 -15.29 7.20 -2.08
C LYS A 215 -14.22 7.81 -3.00
N ALA A 216 -14.62 8.51 -4.06
CA ALA A 216 -13.70 9.20 -4.97
C ALA A 216 -13.20 10.53 -4.39
N LEU A 217 -14.02 11.23 -3.60
CA LEU A 217 -13.65 12.49 -2.94
C LEU A 217 -12.81 12.27 -1.67
N GLY A 218 -13.02 11.16 -0.98
CA GLY A 218 -12.29 10.81 0.24
C GLY A 218 -10.90 10.26 -0.05
N ARG A 219 -9.87 10.75 0.67
CA ARG A 219 -8.55 10.12 0.68
C ARG A 219 -8.65 8.79 1.43
N SER A 220 -8.06 7.72 0.90
CA SER A 220 -7.95 6.45 1.62
C SER A 220 -6.93 6.61 2.75
N SER A 221 -7.40 7.01 3.93
CA SER A 221 -6.55 7.11 5.13
C SER A 221 -6.18 5.71 5.60
N THR A 222 -4.89 5.49 5.85
CA THR A 222 -4.45 4.24 6.49
C THR A 222 -4.91 4.21 7.95
N LEU A 223 -5.05 3.02 8.53
CA LEU A 223 -5.38 2.90 9.96
C LEU A 223 -4.38 3.65 10.84
N ASP A 224 -3.12 3.72 10.40
CA ASP A 224 -2.03 4.42 11.07
C ASP A 224 -2.20 5.94 11.06
N GLU A 225 -2.60 6.53 9.93
CA GLU A 225 -2.95 7.96 9.82
C GLU A 225 -4.16 8.34 10.68
N LEU A 226 -5.11 7.42 10.84
CA LEU A 226 -6.28 7.63 11.70
C LEU A 226 -5.95 7.48 13.19
N SER A 227 -5.03 6.57 13.55
CA SER A 227 -4.56 6.42 14.93
C SER A 227 -3.58 7.51 15.35
N HIS A 228 -2.90 8.12 14.38
CA HIS A 228 -1.97 9.22 14.58
C HIS A 228 -2.38 10.41 13.70
N PRO A 229 -3.43 11.16 14.09
CA PRO A 229 -3.83 12.34 13.34
C PRO A 229 -2.65 13.30 13.27
N VAL A 230 -2.10 13.46 12.05
CA VAL A 230 -1.10 14.47 11.75
C VAL A 230 -1.77 15.82 11.97
N ILE A 231 -1.50 16.44 13.11
CA ILE A 231 -1.90 17.82 13.36
C ILE A 231 -1.00 18.68 12.47
N ASP A 232 -1.46 18.97 11.24
CA ASP A 232 -0.84 19.95 10.36
C ASP A 232 -0.94 21.35 11.00
N ILE A 233 -0.05 21.64 11.95
CA ILE A 233 0.33 23.01 12.29
C ILE A 233 1.58 23.30 11.48
N GLN A 234 1.38 23.66 10.21
CA GLN A 234 2.40 24.42 9.48
C GLN A 234 2.13 25.91 9.71
N PRO A 235 3.03 26.67 10.36
CA PRO A 235 3.02 28.12 10.28
C PRO A 235 3.46 28.54 8.86
N ASP A 236 2.63 29.35 8.20
CA ASP A 236 2.92 29.98 6.91
C ASP A 236 4.32 30.63 6.89
N PRO A 237 5.15 30.43 5.84
CA PRO A 237 6.33 31.25 5.65
C PRO A 237 5.95 32.62 5.04
N PRO A 238 6.51 33.74 5.52
CA PRO A 238 6.23 35.05 4.96
C PRO A 238 7.09 35.33 3.73
N GLY A 239 6.49 35.92 2.69
CA GLY A 239 7.22 36.75 1.73
C GLY A 239 7.28 36.28 0.28
N SER A 240 6.13 36.14 -0.39
CA SER A 240 6.07 36.23 -1.85
C SER A 240 6.24 37.70 -2.28
N LYS A 241 7.42 38.06 -2.78
CA LYS A 241 7.60 39.20 -3.68
C LYS A 241 7.95 38.67 -5.07
N CYS A 242 6.96 38.67 -5.95
CA CYS A 242 7.17 38.66 -7.39
C CYS A 242 7.84 39.97 -7.81
N SER A 243 8.98 39.85 -8.49
CA SER A 243 9.40 40.78 -9.53
C SER A 243 9.88 39.96 -10.73
N PRO A 244 9.64 40.40 -11.97
CA PRO A 244 9.94 39.63 -13.18
C PRO A 244 11.42 39.77 -13.57
N PRO A 245 12.10 38.71 -14.03
CA PRO A 245 13.37 38.87 -14.72
C PRO A 245 13.14 39.25 -16.19
N GLN A 246 13.81 40.33 -16.60
CA GLN A 246 13.93 40.76 -17.99
C GLN A 246 14.51 39.66 -18.88
N GLU A 247 13.84 39.40 -20.00
CA GLU A 247 14.42 38.65 -21.12
C GLU A 247 15.67 39.37 -21.64
N ARG A 248 16.80 38.67 -21.60
CA ARG A 248 17.88 38.87 -22.57
C ARG A 248 18.45 37.53 -23.00
N ARG A 249 18.61 37.42 -24.32
CA ARG A 249 19.56 36.59 -25.10
C ARG A 249 19.09 35.22 -25.63
N ASN A 250 18.90 35.23 -26.95
CA ASN A 250 19.60 34.44 -27.99
C ASN A 250 18.63 33.69 -28.93
N GLY A 251 18.44 34.25 -30.13
CA GLY A 251 17.47 33.82 -31.14
C GLY A 251 17.89 32.65 -32.03
N ASN A 252 18.80 31.77 -31.58
CA ASN A 252 19.27 30.65 -32.41
C ASN A 252 18.70 29.27 -32.02
N ASP A 253 18.07 29.12 -30.84
CA ASP A 253 17.55 27.82 -30.35
C ASP A 253 16.05 27.59 -30.59
N ILE A 254 15.36 28.56 -31.19
CA ILE A 254 13.91 28.45 -31.41
C ILE A 254 13.63 27.42 -32.50
N SER A 255 14.48 27.33 -33.52
CA SER A 255 14.28 26.42 -34.67
C SER A 255 14.43 24.95 -34.29
N THR A 256 15.47 24.60 -33.53
CA THR A 256 15.73 23.24 -33.02
C THR A 256 14.68 22.80 -32.01
N ARG A 257 14.26 23.69 -31.11
CA ARG A 257 13.22 23.40 -30.11
C ARG A 257 11.83 23.23 -30.74
N VAL A 258 11.53 23.98 -31.81
CA VAL A 258 10.28 23.83 -32.60
C VAL A 258 10.32 22.56 -33.46
N ALA A 259 11.47 22.25 -34.07
CA ALA A 259 11.65 21.02 -34.86
C ALA A 259 11.51 19.76 -34.00
N LEU A 260 12.13 19.71 -32.82
CA LEU A 260 12.00 18.61 -31.86
C LEU A 260 10.57 18.51 -31.30
N ARG A 261 9.91 19.64 -31.01
CA ARG A 261 8.48 19.63 -30.63
C ARG A 261 7.61 19.04 -31.72
N SER A 262 7.85 19.33 -33.00
CA SER A 262 7.09 18.74 -34.12
C SER A 262 7.38 17.24 -34.29
N TYR A 263 8.65 16.83 -34.13
CA TYR A 263 9.09 15.44 -34.25
C TYR A 263 8.48 14.54 -33.17
N PHE A 264 8.33 15.06 -31.95
CA PHE A 264 7.68 14.35 -30.83
C PHE A 264 6.17 14.56 -30.75
N ALA A 265 5.60 15.62 -31.32
CA ALA A 265 4.15 15.79 -31.43
C ALA A 265 3.52 14.71 -32.33
N ASN A 266 4.22 14.32 -33.41
CA ASN A 266 3.75 13.28 -34.33
C ASN A 266 4.01 11.84 -33.82
N LYS A 267 4.84 11.66 -32.77
CA LYS A 267 5.18 10.34 -32.20
C LYS A 267 4.66 10.10 -30.77
N ARG A 268 4.02 11.09 -30.14
CA ARG A 268 3.37 10.89 -28.84
C ARG A 268 2.11 10.04 -29.03
N PHE A 269 2.18 8.80 -28.53
CA PHE A 269 1.05 7.99 -28.14
C PHE A 269 0.23 8.73 -27.07
N ARG A 270 -0.54 9.74 -27.47
CA ARG A 270 -1.82 9.99 -26.80
C ARG A 270 -2.75 8.95 -27.40
N SER A 271 -3.19 8.00 -26.57
CA SER A 271 -4.22 7.05 -27.00
C SER A 271 -5.38 7.87 -27.58
N ARG A 272 -5.99 7.38 -28.66
CA ARG A 272 -7.13 8.05 -29.31
C ARG A 272 -8.22 8.42 -28.28
N VAL A 273 -8.36 7.57 -27.26
CA VAL A 273 -9.20 7.74 -26.06
C VAL A 273 -8.85 8.98 -25.23
N ALA A 274 -7.57 9.32 -25.05
CA ALA A 274 -7.17 10.50 -24.27
C ALA A 274 -7.45 11.81 -25.01
N LEU A 275 -7.33 11.81 -26.35
CA LEU A 275 -7.72 12.94 -27.19
C LEU A 275 -9.25 13.10 -27.21
N GLU A 276 -9.98 12.00 -27.37
CA GLU A 276 -11.43 11.96 -27.37
C GLU A 276 -12.03 12.36 -26.02
N MET A 277 -11.43 11.94 -24.89
CA MET A 277 -11.81 12.40 -23.55
C MET A 277 -11.54 13.89 -23.33
N GLU A 278 -10.44 14.43 -23.85
CA GLU A 278 -10.11 15.85 -23.72
C GLU A 278 -11.04 16.72 -24.59
N GLU A 279 -11.39 16.25 -25.78
CA GLU A 279 -12.37 16.89 -26.67
C GLU A 279 -13.79 16.82 -26.08
N ALA A 280 -14.20 15.69 -25.51
CA ALA A 280 -15.46 15.55 -24.79
C ALA A 280 -15.53 16.46 -23.55
N SER A 281 -14.46 16.52 -22.75
CA SER A 281 -14.38 17.39 -21.58
C SER A 281 -14.46 18.88 -21.93
N LYS A 282 -13.89 19.29 -23.07
CA LYS A 282 -13.99 20.67 -23.58
C LYS A 282 -15.36 20.97 -24.15
N ALA A 283 -16.00 20.02 -24.81
CA ALA A 283 -17.34 20.16 -25.37
C ALA A 283 -18.43 20.20 -24.28
N GLU A 284 -18.23 19.51 -23.17
CA GLU A 284 -19.17 19.44 -22.04
C GLU A 284 -18.98 20.57 -21.00
N CYS A 285 -17.92 21.37 -21.10
CA CYS A 285 -17.68 22.48 -20.19
C CYS A 285 -18.53 23.70 -20.57
N THR A 286 -19.75 23.77 -20.01
CA THR A 286 -20.64 24.95 -20.09
C THR A 286 -20.25 26.09 -19.14
N PHE A 287 -19.25 25.91 -18.28
CA PHE A 287 -18.84 26.89 -17.29
C PHE A 287 -17.47 27.47 -17.62
N GLN A 288 -17.48 28.60 -18.32
CA GLN A 288 -16.30 29.45 -18.52
C GLN A 288 -16.47 30.71 -17.67
N PRO A 289 -16.05 30.70 -16.39
CA PRO A 289 -16.18 31.89 -15.58
C PRO A 289 -15.25 32.97 -16.14
N THR A 290 -15.84 34.04 -16.65
CA THR A 290 -15.11 35.25 -17.03
C THR A 290 -14.56 35.86 -15.74
N LEU A 291 -13.30 35.60 -15.43
CA LEU A 291 -12.63 36.23 -14.30
C LEU A 291 -12.55 37.74 -14.57
N VAL A 292 -13.45 38.51 -13.95
CA VAL A 292 -13.34 39.96 -13.93
C VAL A 292 -12.10 40.30 -13.11
N ALA A 293 -11.06 40.78 -13.77
CA ALA A 293 -9.86 41.25 -13.11
C ALA A 293 -10.23 42.33 -12.08
N SER A 294 -10.16 41.97 -10.78
CA SER A 294 -10.40 42.92 -9.71
C SER A 294 -9.27 43.94 -9.72
N LYS A 295 -9.58 45.13 -10.23
CA LYS A 295 -8.70 46.30 -10.14
C LYS A 295 -8.53 46.63 -8.66
N GLN A 296 -7.38 46.28 -8.08
CA GLN A 296 -6.98 46.82 -6.79
C GLN A 296 -7.03 48.35 -6.88
N ARG A 297 -7.92 48.95 -6.09
CA ARG A 297 -7.85 50.37 -5.78
C ARG A 297 -7.37 50.48 -4.34
N ASP A 298 -6.10 50.83 -4.21
CA ASP A 298 -5.58 51.50 -3.04
C ASP A 298 -6.35 52.80 -2.81
N GLY A 299 -6.67 53.12 -1.55
CA GLY A 299 -7.08 54.47 -1.18
C GLY A 299 -8.18 54.57 -0.13
N CYS A 300 -7.73 54.71 1.12
CA CYS A 300 -8.36 55.37 2.25
C CYS A 300 -9.32 56.53 1.90
N ALA A 301 -10.57 56.47 2.38
CA ALA A 301 -11.27 57.59 3.02
C ALA A 301 -12.59 57.14 3.66
N SER A 302 -12.73 57.47 4.93
CA SER A 302 -13.91 57.35 5.79
C SER A 302 -15.15 58.05 5.21
N THR A 303 -16.34 57.47 5.35
CA THR A 303 -17.54 58.11 5.93
C THR A 303 -18.79 57.21 5.90
N SER A 304 -19.65 57.44 6.91
CA SER A 304 -21.05 56.99 7.08
C SER A 304 -21.23 55.55 7.59
N LYS A 305 -21.20 55.35 8.91
CA LYS A 305 -22.35 55.43 9.84
C LYS A 305 -23.54 54.60 9.33
N LEU A 306 -23.70 53.39 9.86
CA LEU A 306 -24.97 52.91 10.40
C LEU A 306 -24.70 51.72 11.35
N HIS A 307 -25.20 51.90 12.57
CA HIS A 307 -25.43 50.93 13.65
C HIS A 307 -24.25 50.32 14.42
N ASN A 308 -24.00 50.97 15.56
CA ASN A 308 -23.62 50.39 16.84
C ASN A 308 -24.27 49.01 17.05
N ARG A 309 -23.43 47.99 17.11
CA ARG A 309 -23.65 46.83 17.96
C ARG A 309 -22.34 46.62 18.70
N GLU A 310 -22.36 46.70 20.03
CA GLU A 310 -21.17 46.52 20.84
C GLU A 310 -20.39 45.28 20.38
N PRO A 311 -19.05 45.38 20.25
CA PRO A 311 -18.24 44.19 20.18
C PRO A 311 -18.40 43.53 21.55
N ARG A 312 -19.21 42.46 21.60
CA ARG A 312 -19.01 41.43 22.61
C ARG A 312 -17.52 41.15 22.55
N SER A 313 -16.84 41.48 23.64
CA SER A 313 -15.54 40.94 23.96
C SER A 313 -15.58 39.48 23.58
N ARG A 314 -14.93 39.16 22.45
CA ARG A 314 -14.38 37.82 22.26
C ARG A 314 -13.36 37.72 23.37
N THR A 315 -13.83 37.33 24.55
CA THR A 315 -13.02 36.73 25.58
C THR A 315 -12.28 35.66 24.84
N LYS A 316 -11.01 35.97 24.60
CA LYS A 316 -10.01 35.06 24.10
C LYS A 316 -10.13 33.86 25.05
N LEU A 317 -10.83 32.81 24.65
CA LEU A 317 -10.63 31.49 25.22
C LEU A 317 -9.23 31.11 24.75
N GLU A 318 -8.23 31.71 25.39
CA GLU A 318 -6.92 31.10 25.50
C GLU A 318 -7.23 29.75 26.11
N TRP A 319 -7.16 28.73 25.26
CA TRP A 319 -7.16 27.35 25.66
C TRP A 319 -6.16 27.23 26.80
N GLN A 320 -6.67 27.12 28.03
CA GLN A 320 -5.85 26.84 29.20
C GLN A 320 -5.38 25.39 29.08
N SER A 321 -4.43 25.16 28.18
CA SER A 321 -3.87 23.86 27.83
C SER A 321 -3.30 23.15 29.06
N GLU A 322 -2.82 23.92 30.05
CA GLU A 322 -2.29 23.41 31.31
C GLU A 322 -3.38 22.71 32.16
N ASN A 323 -4.62 23.21 32.14
CA ASN A 323 -5.72 22.60 32.88
C ASN A 323 -6.25 21.35 32.17
N LEU A 324 -6.28 21.37 30.82
CA LEU A 324 -6.74 20.24 30.03
C LEU A 324 -5.79 19.03 30.11
N LEU A 325 -4.47 19.26 30.07
CA LEU A 325 -3.49 18.17 30.23
C LEU A 325 -3.59 17.52 31.61
N HIS A 326 -3.73 18.31 32.66
CA HIS A 326 -3.91 17.81 34.02
C HIS A 326 -5.24 17.01 34.16
N LEU A 327 -6.32 17.43 33.49
CA LEU A 327 -7.56 16.64 33.44
C LEU A 327 -7.36 15.31 32.71
N ILE A 328 -6.63 15.31 31.59
CA ILE A 328 -6.35 14.09 30.82
C ILE A 328 -5.49 13.11 31.63
N GLU A 329 -4.48 13.61 32.34
CA GLU A 329 -3.63 12.81 33.23
C GLU A 329 -4.43 12.25 34.41
N ALA A 330 -5.29 13.06 35.04
CA ALA A 330 -6.18 12.61 36.11
C ALA A 330 -7.17 11.53 35.62
N GLU A 331 -7.72 11.65 34.42
CA GLU A 331 -8.58 10.62 33.83
C GLU A 331 -7.82 9.34 33.51
N ARG A 332 -6.57 9.43 33.03
CA ARG A 332 -5.71 8.27 32.78
C ARG A 332 -5.38 7.54 34.07
N GLN A 333 -5.02 8.28 35.13
CA GLN A 333 -4.73 7.71 36.44
C GLN A 333 -5.96 7.02 37.02
N LYS A 334 -7.12 7.70 36.99
CA LYS A 334 -8.39 7.13 37.46
C LYS A 334 -8.75 5.83 36.74
N LYS A 335 -8.51 5.76 35.42
CA LYS A 335 -8.74 4.52 34.64
C LYS A 335 -7.74 3.42 35.00
N ALA A 336 -6.47 3.76 35.25
CA ALA A 336 -5.48 2.79 35.69
C ALA A 336 -5.86 2.19 37.06
N ASP A 337 -6.22 3.05 38.02
CA ASP A 337 -6.65 2.65 39.36
C ASP A 337 -7.93 1.77 39.29
N GLU A 338 -8.87 2.10 38.42
CA GLU A 338 -10.10 1.29 38.23
C GLU A 338 -9.80 -0.09 37.65
N ILE A 339 -8.83 -0.20 36.73
CA ILE A 339 -8.40 -1.49 36.17
C ILE A 339 -7.69 -2.32 37.23
N GLU A 340 -6.81 -1.71 38.01
CA GLU A 340 -6.10 -2.37 39.10
C GLU A 340 -7.07 -2.85 40.20
N ALA A 341 -8.04 -2.02 40.59
CA ALA A 341 -9.08 -2.40 41.54
C ALA A 341 -9.92 -3.59 41.03
N LYS A 342 -10.23 -3.64 39.73
CA LYS A 342 -10.92 -4.79 39.12
C LYS A 342 -10.08 -6.06 39.15
N ARG A 343 -8.77 -5.97 38.90
CA ARG A 343 -7.85 -7.12 39.02
C ARG A 343 -7.78 -7.63 40.45
N ASN A 344 -7.56 -6.73 41.42
CA ASN A 344 -7.52 -7.10 42.84
C ASN A 344 -8.83 -7.73 43.31
N ALA A 345 -9.98 -7.24 42.82
CA ALA A 345 -11.28 -7.83 43.12
C ALA A 345 -11.46 -9.22 42.50
N GLN A 346 -10.87 -9.49 41.34
CA GLN A 346 -10.84 -10.82 40.73
C GLN A 346 -9.91 -11.77 41.49
N GLU A 347 -8.70 -11.31 41.84
CA GLU A 347 -7.75 -12.08 42.64
C GLU A 347 -8.34 -12.49 44.01
N LEU A 348 -9.05 -11.57 44.69
CA LEU A 348 -9.73 -11.89 45.94
C LEU A 348 -10.83 -12.95 45.76
N LYS A 349 -11.62 -12.86 44.68
CA LYS A 349 -12.62 -13.89 44.36
C LYS A 349 -11.97 -15.24 44.08
N GLU A 350 -10.87 -15.26 43.33
CA GLU A 350 -10.11 -16.48 43.05
C GLU A 350 -9.51 -17.09 44.33
N LEU A 351 -9.04 -16.27 45.27
CA LEU A 351 -8.55 -16.73 46.57
C LEU A 351 -9.69 -17.27 47.47
N GLU A 352 -10.87 -16.66 47.43
CA GLU A 352 -12.06 -17.16 48.13
C GLU A 352 -12.56 -18.49 47.53
N GLU A 353 -12.48 -18.64 46.21
CA GLU A 353 -12.83 -19.86 45.47
C GLU A 353 -11.72 -20.94 45.52
N CYS A 354 -10.52 -20.59 46.00
CA CYS A 354 -9.40 -21.51 46.09
C CYS A 354 -9.64 -22.58 47.16
N THR A 355 -10.01 -23.79 46.71
CA THR A 355 -10.20 -24.99 47.56
C THR A 355 -8.89 -25.66 48.00
N PHE A 356 -7.72 -25.10 47.64
CA PHE A 356 -6.43 -25.67 47.99
C PHE A 356 -6.11 -25.44 49.47
N LYS A 357 -6.34 -26.47 50.29
CA LYS A 357 -5.89 -26.54 51.69
C LYS A 357 -4.63 -27.40 51.74
N PRO A 358 -3.42 -26.83 51.70
CA PRO A 358 -2.20 -27.62 51.80
C PRO A 358 -2.18 -28.33 53.16
N ASN A 359 -2.15 -29.66 53.12
CA ASN A 359 -2.01 -30.48 54.32
C ASN A 359 -0.56 -30.39 54.84
N LEU A 360 -0.30 -29.42 55.72
CA LEU A 360 1.03 -29.16 56.31
C LEU A 360 1.44 -30.19 57.39
N HIS A 361 0.62 -31.20 57.65
CA HIS A 361 0.88 -32.22 58.67
C HIS A 361 0.90 -33.64 58.07
N LYS A 362 1.85 -33.92 57.17
CA LYS A 362 2.27 -35.31 56.90
C LYS A 362 3.72 -35.48 57.38
N PRO A 363 3.96 -36.11 58.54
CA PRO A 363 5.32 -36.44 58.94
C PRO A 363 5.90 -37.43 57.92
N ARG A 364 6.99 -37.02 57.30
CA ARG A 364 7.74 -37.78 56.31
C ARG A 364 8.36 -39.01 56.98
N THR A 365 7.73 -40.18 56.86
CA THR A 365 8.31 -41.46 57.28
C THR A 365 9.60 -41.71 56.49
N ARG A 366 10.75 -41.55 57.16
CA ARG A 366 12.07 -42.00 56.68
C ARG A 366 12.06 -43.53 56.61
N GLY A 367 11.97 -44.08 55.40
CA GLY A 367 12.23 -45.49 55.15
C GLY A 367 13.72 -45.80 55.27
N LYS A 368 14.08 -46.75 56.14
CA LYS A 368 15.38 -47.45 56.17
C LYS A 368 15.49 -48.39 54.97
N PRO A 369 16.70 -48.68 54.46
CA PRO A 369 16.89 -49.61 53.35
C PRO A 369 16.88 -51.04 53.88
N SER A 370 16.11 -51.93 53.25
CA SER A 370 16.33 -53.38 53.36
C SER A 370 16.42 -53.97 51.96
N ALA A 371 17.55 -54.63 51.72
CA ALA A 371 17.81 -55.44 50.56
C ALA A 371 16.88 -56.67 50.49
N ASN A 372 16.67 -57.14 49.25
CA ASN A 372 16.36 -58.51 48.79
C ASN A 372 15.01 -58.67 48.06
N GLY A 373 15.09 -59.12 46.80
CA GLY A 373 14.10 -60.00 46.17
C GLY A 373 13.15 -59.38 45.14
N SER A 374 13.43 -59.58 43.85
CA SER A 374 12.56 -59.44 42.67
C SER A 374 11.27 -60.30 42.76
N PRO A 375 10.40 -60.41 41.73
CA PRO A 375 10.12 -59.58 40.53
C PRO A 375 8.60 -59.22 40.37
N SER A 376 8.27 -58.30 39.46
CA SER A 376 6.90 -58.00 38.99
C SER A 376 6.22 -59.23 38.32
N PRO A 377 4.87 -59.29 38.11
CA PRO A 377 4.20 -58.61 36.98
C PRO A 377 2.67 -58.29 37.22
N PRO A 378 1.78 -58.08 36.21
CA PRO A 378 1.50 -56.79 35.54
C PRO A 378 -0.02 -56.43 35.43
N ARG A 379 -0.30 -55.31 34.73
CA ARG A 379 -1.56 -54.92 34.02
C ARG A 379 -2.75 -54.35 34.83
N GLY A 380 -3.22 -53.19 34.35
CA GLY A 380 -4.63 -53.07 33.91
C GLY A 380 -5.43 -51.86 34.42
N THR A 381 -5.54 -50.83 33.57
CA THR A 381 -6.75 -50.03 33.26
C THR A 381 -7.57 -49.42 34.41
N VAL A 382 -7.57 -48.08 34.50
CA VAL A 382 -8.82 -47.31 34.53
C VAL A 382 -8.59 -45.98 33.78
N ALA A 383 -9.47 -45.71 32.82
CA ALA A 383 -9.60 -44.43 32.15
C ALA A 383 -10.20 -43.39 33.09
N GLU A 384 -9.62 -42.19 33.12
CA GLU A 384 -10.38 -40.97 33.42
C GLU A 384 -9.99 -39.91 32.40
N GLU A 385 -10.97 -39.55 31.56
CA GLU A 385 -10.97 -38.32 30.79
C GLU A 385 -10.96 -37.15 31.77
N VAL A 386 -9.90 -36.34 31.75
CA VAL A 386 -9.97 -34.97 32.28
C VAL A 386 -9.49 -34.01 31.21
N ASN A 387 -10.46 -33.27 30.73
CA ASN A 387 -10.37 -32.11 29.86
C ASN A 387 -9.50 -31.03 30.54
N VAL A 388 -8.38 -30.66 29.92
CA VAL A 388 -7.54 -29.53 30.37
C VAL A 388 -7.28 -28.61 29.18
N GLN A 389 -8.32 -27.85 28.83
CA GLN A 389 -8.10 -26.44 28.47
C GLN A 389 -7.73 -25.71 29.78
N LEU A 390 -6.87 -24.68 29.68
CA LEU A 390 -6.39 -23.80 30.75
C LEU A 390 -5.04 -24.16 31.38
N TYR A 391 -3.97 -24.21 30.59
CA TYR A 391 -2.64 -23.80 31.06
C TYR A 391 -1.86 -23.09 29.95
N GLU A 392 -2.28 -21.88 29.57
CA GLU A 392 -1.43 -20.92 28.85
C GLU A 392 -1.25 -19.58 29.57
N PHE A 393 -1.98 -19.30 30.65
CA PHE A 393 -1.96 -17.96 31.27
C PHE A 393 -0.91 -17.75 32.37
N LEU A 394 -0.25 -18.80 32.86
CA LEU A 394 0.67 -18.70 34.00
C LEU A 394 2.15 -18.51 33.63
N ILE A 395 2.51 -18.49 32.35
CA ILE A 395 3.92 -18.35 31.91
C ILE A 395 4.30 -16.89 31.60
N PHE A 396 3.34 -15.99 31.33
CA PHE A 396 3.67 -14.61 30.94
C PHE A 396 3.92 -13.64 32.11
N PHE A 397 3.58 -13.98 33.34
CA PHE A 397 3.70 -13.06 34.48
C PHE A 397 5.09 -13.00 35.12
N PHE A 398 5.99 -13.93 34.81
CA PHE A 398 7.31 -14.01 35.46
C PHE A 398 8.45 -13.28 34.71
N LEU A 399 8.18 -12.69 33.54
CA LEU A 399 9.21 -12.10 32.67
C LEU A 399 9.22 -10.56 32.61
N LEU A 400 8.38 -9.85 33.38
CA LEU A 400 8.35 -8.37 33.37
C LEU A 400 8.84 -7.68 34.65
N THR A 401 9.41 -8.43 35.59
CA THR A 401 10.03 -7.88 36.82
C THR A 401 11.46 -8.37 37.02
N LEU A 402 12.25 -8.32 35.95
CA LEU A 402 13.71 -8.36 35.98
C LEU A 402 14.30 -7.34 35.00
#